data_AF-A0A942S787-F1
#
_entry.id   AF-A0A942S787-F1
#
_cell.length_a   1.000
_cell.length_b   1.000
_cell.length_c   1.000
_cell.angle_alpha   90.00
_cell.angle_beta   90.00
_cell.angle_gamma   90.00
#
_symmetry.space_group_name_H-M   'P 1'
#
loop_
_entity.id
_entity.type
_entity.pdbx_description
1 polymer ?
#
loop_
_entity_poly.entity_id
_entity_poly.type
_entity_poly.pdbx_seq_one_letter_code
_entity_poly.pdbx_strand_id
1 'polypeptide(L)'
;MGEFIGQMVKEIREISGIDTAEAIRIGLLPPTEARKWLVKQKYFILAAGSGRTYTDIKYELSEEYGMSVSSIEKLVYGRTK
;
A
#
# COMPACT_ATOMS: atom_id res chain seq x y z
N MET A 1 6.37 11.95 11.02
CA MET A 1 5.75 12.05 9.66
C MET A 1 6.76 11.77 8.55
N GLY A 2 8.02 12.24 8.62
CA GLY A 2 9.05 11.97 7.60
C GLY A 2 9.49 10.49 7.48
N GLU A 3 9.57 9.75 8.59
CA GLU A 3 10.00 8.33 8.57
C GLU A 3 9.04 7.43 7.79
N PHE A 4 7.72 7.62 7.95
CA PHE A 4 6.71 6.86 7.22
C PHE A 4 6.79 7.07 5.71
N ILE A 5 7.00 8.32 5.27
CA ILE A 5 7.13 8.64 3.85
C ILE A 5 8.40 8.00 3.27
N GLY A 6 9.52 8.07 4.00
CA GLY A 6 10.78 7.44 3.58
C GLY A 6 10.65 5.92 3.42
N GLN A 7 10.01 5.26 4.38
CA GLN A 7 9.74 3.82 4.33
C GLN A 7 8.83 3.45 3.15
N MET A 8 7.75 4.20 2.95
CA MET A 8 6.82 3.98 1.83
C MET A 8 7.51 4.13 0.46
N VAL A 9 8.36 5.14 0.29
CA VAL A 9 9.14 5.33 -0.95
C VAL A 9 10.06 4.14 -1.21
N LYS A 10 10.75 3.66 -0.18
CA LYS A 10 11.63 2.49 -0.27
C LYS A 10 10.86 1.26 -0.73
N GLU A 11 9.72 0.98 -0.11
CA GLU A 11 8.90 -0.19 -0.46
C GLU A 11 8.28 -0.11 -1.85
N ILE A 12 7.82 1.07 -2.26
CA ILE A 12 7.33 1.28 -3.63
C ILE A 12 8.46 0.98 -4.63
N ARG A 13 9.69 1.41 -4.34
CA ARG A 13 10.85 1.13 -5.18
C ARG A 13 11.19 -0.36 -5.21
N GLU A 14 11.11 -1.06 -4.07
CA GLU A 14 11.35 -2.51 -4.01
C GLU A 14 10.31 -3.30 -4.82
N ILE A 15 9.04 -2.89 -4.81
CA ILE A 15 7.96 -3.58 -5.51
C ILE A 15 7.92 -3.24 -7.00
N SER A 16 8.12 -1.97 -7.37
CA SER A 16 7.93 -1.50 -8.76
C SER A 16 9.21 -1.17 -9.51
N GLY A 17 10.34 -1.01 -8.82
CA GLY A 17 11.56 -0.44 -9.37
C GLY A 17 11.54 1.08 -9.54
N ILE A 18 10.43 1.75 -9.22
CA ILE A 18 10.25 3.20 -9.44
C ILE A 18 10.60 3.98 -8.18
N ASP A 19 11.44 5.00 -8.31
CA ASP A 19 11.69 5.97 -7.25
C ASP A 19 10.61 7.07 -7.27
N THR A 20 9.83 7.16 -6.20
CA THR A 20 8.73 8.12 -6.05
C THR A 20 9.06 9.29 -5.13
N ALA A 21 10.28 9.35 -4.58
CA ALA A 21 10.68 10.37 -3.61
C ALA A 21 10.43 11.79 -4.13
N GLU A 22 10.89 12.05 -5.35
CA GLU A 22 10.80 13.37 -5.97
C GLU A 22 9.36 13.75 -6.29
N ALA A 23 8.57 12.81 -6.84
CA ALA A 23 7.16 13.03 -7.15
C ALA A 23 6.34 13.37 -5.90
N ILE A 24 6.64 12.73 -4.76
CA ILE A 24 6.00 13.06 -3.49
C ILE A 24 6.47 14.43 -2.98
N ARG A 25 7.78 14.71 -3.05
CA ARG A 25 8.37 15.96 -2.57
C ARG A 25 7.79 17.19 -3.28
N ILE A 26 7.57 17.11 -4.59
CA ILE A 26 7.00 18.20 -5.39
C ILE A 26 5.46 18.22 -5.38
N GLY A 27 4.82 17.29 -4.67
CA GLY A 27 3.36 17.21 -4.56
C GLY A 27 2.65 16.60 -5.78
N LEU A 28 3.38 16.03 -6.74
CA LEU A 28 2.82 15.33 -7.90
C LEU A 28 2.13 14.02 -7.51
N LEU A 29 2.68 13.33 -6.51
CA LEU A 29 2.10 12.10 -5.95
C LEU A 29 1.70 12.34 -4.49
N PRO A 30 0.40 12.40 -4.16
CA PRO A 30 -0.03 12.51 -2.78
C PRO A 30 0.40 11.28 -1.97
N PRO A 31 0.99 11.44 -0.77
CA PRO A 31 1.38 10.30 0.08
C PRO A 31 0.23 9.34 0.39
N THR A 32 -0.99 9.85 0.46
CA THR A 32 -2.20 9.05 0.69
C THR A 32 -2.52 8.10 -0.45
N GLU A 33 -2.32 8.54 -1.70
CA GLU A 33 -2.53 7.70 -2.89
C GLU A 33 -1.38 6.72 -3.07
N ALA A 34 -0.14 7.14 -2.80
CA ALA A 34 1.02 6.26 -2.76
C ALA A 34 0.82 5.10 -1.76
N ARG A 35 0.35 5.41 -0.54
CA ARG A 35 0.04 4.42 0.50
C ARG A 35 -1.04 3.44 0.04
N LYS A 36 -2.13 3.95 -0.55
CA LYS A 36 -3.21 3.11 -1.10
C LYS A 36 -2.66 2.14 -2.14
N TRP A 37 -1.90 2.65 -3.10
CA TRP A 37 -1.29 1.83 -4.13
C TRP A 37 -0.38 0.75 -3.52
N LEU A 38 0.48 1.12 -2.56
CA LEU A 38 1.38 0.20 -1.88
C LEU A 38 0.63 -0.94 -1.16
N VAL A 39 -0.38 -0.59 -0.37
CA VAL A 39 -1.24 -1.56 0.33
C VAL A 39 -1.91 -2.51 -0.66
N LYS A 40 -2.35 -1.99 -1.82
CA LYS A 40 -2.94 -2.82 -2.89
C LYS A 40 -1.95 -3.86 -3.40
N GLN A 41 -0.73 -3.44 -3.71
CA GLN A 41 0.29 -4.35 -4.24
C GLN A 41 0.68 -5.41 -3.21
N LYS A 42 0.94 -5.00 -1.96
CA LYS A 42 1.27 -5.93 -0.88
C LYS A 42 0.16 -6.96 -0.65
N TYR A 43 -1.11 -6.55 -0.68
CA TYR A 43 -2.23 -7.48 -0.60
C TYR A 43 -2.14 -8.58 -1.67
N PHE A 44 -1.96 -8.21 -2.95
CA PHE A 44 -1.92 -9.20 -4.03
C PHE A 44 -0.66 -10.08 -3.98
N ILE A 45 0.48 -9.54 -3.59
CA ILE A 45 1.72 -10.31 -3.39
C ILE A 45 1.52 -11.37 -2.30
N LEU A 46 0.97 -10.98 -1.15
CA LEU A 46 0.71 -11.88 -0.03
C LEU A 46 -0.36 -12.93 -0.39
N ALA A 47 -1.42 -12.51 -1.07
CA ALA A 47 -2.50 -13.38 -1.54
C ALA A 47 -2.00 -14.44 -2.52
N ALA A 48 -1.04 -14.10 -3.40
CA ALA A 48 -0.50 -15.02 -4.38
C ALA A 48 0.44 -16.09 -3.78
N GLY A 49 1.11 -15.79 -2.66
CA GLY A 49 2.27 -16.56 -2.21
C GLY A 49 2.06 -17.51 -1.02
N SER A 50 0.97 -17.42 -0.27
CA SER A 50 1.07 -17.79 1.16
C SER A 50 0.07 -18.81 1.72
N GLY A 51 -0.97 -19.20 1.00
CA GLY A 51 -2.03 -20.05 1.57
C GLY A 51 -2.70 -19.44 2.82
N ARG A 52 -2.42 -18.17 3.11
CA ARG A 52 -2.99 -17.40 4.22
C ARG A 52 -4.40 -16.99 3.87
N THR A 53 -5.23 -16.79 4.89
CA THR A 53 -6.58 -16.30 4.64
C THR A 53 -6.53 -14.83 4.22
N TYR A 54 -7.42 -14.44 3.31
CA TYR A 54 -7.55 -13.04 2.92
C TYR A 54 -7.89 -12.13 4.11
N THR A 55 -8.51 -12.69 5.15
CA THR A 55 -8.80 -11.98 6.40
C THR A 55 -7.51 -11.59 7.11
N ASP A 56 -6.60 -12.54 7.34
CA ASP A 56 -5.34 -12.28 8.05
C ASP A 56 -4.50 -11.22 7.33
N ILE A 57 -4.42 -11.31 6.00
CA ILE A 57 -3.69 -10.35 5.17
C ILE A 57 -4.24 -8.93 5.36
N LYS A 58 -5.57 -8.76 5.40
CA LYS A 58 -6.19 -7.43 5.58
C LYS A 58 -5.94 -6.87 6.98
N TYR A 59 -5.92 -7.70 8.02
CA TYR A 59 -5.63 -7.25 9.39
C TYR A 59 -4.18 -6.82 9.54
N GLU A 60 -3.23 -7.60 9.01
CA GLU A 60 -1.80 -7.24 9.01
C GLU A 60 -1.57 -5.90 8.30
N LEU A 61 -2.11 -5.73 7.09
CA LEU A 61 -1.98 -4.48 6.34
C LEU A 61 -2.71 -3.31 7.03
N SER A 62 -3.77 -3.59 7.79
CA SER A 62 -4.49 -2.58 8.57
C SER A 62 -3.61 -2.02 9.68
N GLU A 63 -2.91 -2.89 10.40
CA GLU A 63 -1.99 -2.51 11.48
C GLU A 63 -0.75 -1.80 10.93
N GLU A 64 -0.14 -2.34 9.86
CA GLU A 64 1.10 -1.81 9.28
C GLU A 64 0.93 -0.41 8.68
N TYR A 65 -0.20 -0.14 8.02
CA TYR A 65 -0.43 1.12 7.28
C TYR A 65 -1.42 2.07 7.95
N GLY A 66 -1.99 1.70 9.09
CA GLY A 66 -3.01 2.48 9.79
C GLY A 66 -4.26 2.70 8.93
N MET A 67 -4.65 1.70 8.13
CA MET A 67 -5.83 1.75 7.26
C MET A 67 -6.89 0.78 7.76
N SER A 68 -8.16 1.18 7.80
CA SER A 68 -9.20 0.23 8.22
C SER A 68 -9.30 -0.96 7.25
N VAL A 69 -9.58 -2.15 7.79
CA VAL A 69 -9.87 -3.37 6.99
C VAL A 69 -10.91 -3.08 5.91
N SER A 70 -11.98 -2.35 6.25
CA SER A 70 -13.02 -1.95 5.29
C SER A 70 -12.51 -1.05 4.15
N SER A 71 -11.51 -0.20 4.40
CA SER A 71 -10.87 0.62 3.37
C SER A 71 -10.00 -0.23 2.45
N ILE A 72 -9.30 -1.22 3.03
CA ILE A 72 -8.49 -2.19 2.26
C ILE A 72 -9.40 -3.04 1.38
N GLU A 73 -10.54 -3.52 1.89
CA GLU A 73 -11.53 -4.26 1.08
C GLU A 73 -12.04 -3.44 -0.10
N LYS A 74 -12.40 -2.17 0.12
CA LYS A 74 -12.84 -1.28 -0.96
C LYS A 74 -11.73 -1.03 -1.98
N LEU A 75 -10.47 -1.03 -1.55
CA LEU A 75 -9.32 -0.77 -2.40
C LEU A 75 -8.93 -1.98 -3.25
N VAL A 76 -9.11 -3.19 -2.71
CA VAL A 76 -8.85 -4.47 -3.39
C VAL A 76 -10.03 -4.87 -4.28
N TYR A 77 -11.26 -4.79 -3.77
CA TYR A 77 -12.47 -5.32 -4.42
C TYR A 77 -13.42 -4.25 -4.97
N GLY A 78 -13.26 -2.99 -4.55
CA GLY A 78 -14.09 -1.91 -5.06
C GLY A 78 -13.80 -1.67 -6.53
N ARG A 79 -14.85 -1.76 -7.36
CA ARG A 79 -14.76 -1.34 -8.76
C ARG A 79 -14.40 0.15 -8.78
N THR A 80 -13.32 0.50 -9.47
CA THR A 80 -13.19 1.81 -10.09
C THR A 80 -14.47 2.01 -10.91
N LYS A 81 -15.34 2.92 -10.47
CA LYS A 81 -16.43 3.41 -11.33
C LYS A 81 -15.86 4.44 -12.29
#